data_AF-A0A815R8K8-F1
#
_entry.id   AF-A0A815R8K8-F1
#
_cell.length_a   1.000
_cell.length_b   1.000
_cell.length_c   1.000
_cell.angle_alpha   90.00
_cell.angle_beta   90.00
_cell.angle_gamma   90.00
#
_symmetry.space_group_name_H-M   'P 1'
#
loop_
_entity.id
_entity.type
_entity.pdbx_description
1 polymer ?
#
loop_
_entity_poly.entity_id
_entity_poly.type
_entity_poly.pdbx_seq_one_letter_code
_entity_poly.pdbx_strand_id
1 'polypeptide(L)'
;VKNYRLIIDDINSRPFQIPNTSSTQQLKIGSKQFEFTNNDWSRIVDLHEILKPFMAATNTISAKNYPTLAASYNVQYALRYFLSKTSEGDSVWFKSLKSALLEKFHLYFDEKIDQHQKNISV
;
A
#
# COMPACT_ATOMS: atom_id res chain seq x y z
N VAL A 1 -0.47 25.77 -2.87
CA VAL A 1 -1.06 25.17 -1.64
C VAL A 1 -2.31 24.41 -2.10
N LYS A 2 -2.18 23.09 -2.29
CA LYS A 2 -3.19 22.25 -2.96
C LYS A 2 -4.38 21.98 -2.02
N ASN A 3 -5.52 21.69 -2.63
CA ASN A 3 -6.91 21.58 -2.16
C ASN A 3 -7.21 20.60 -0.99
N TYR A 4 -6.36 20.52 0.04
CA TYR A 4 -6.56 19.56 1.13
C TYR A 4 -7.75 19.91 2.04
N ARG A 5 -8.08 21.20 2.20
CA ARG A 5 -9.22 21.65 3.02
C ARG A 5 -10.57 21.14 2.52
N LEU A 6 -10.81 21.18 1.21
CA LEU A 6 -12.08 20.70 0.63
C LEU A 6 -12.27 19.19 0.84
N ILE A 7 -11.19 18.41 0.82
CA ILE A 7 -11.23 16.97 1.07
C ILE A 7 -11.47 16.69 2.56
N ILE A 8 -10.86 17.47 3.45
CA ILE A 8 -11.10 17.39 4.90
C ILE A 8 -12.56 17.69 5.23
N ASP A 9 -13.12 18.75 4.64
CA ASP A 9 -14.51 19.14 4.88
C ASP A 9 -15.49 18.08 4.34
N ASP A 10 -15.22 17.51 3.16
CA ASP A 10 -16.03 16.40 2.61
C ASP A 10 -15.95 15.14 3.50
N ILE A 11 -14.76 14.73 3.94
CA ILE A 11 -14.59 13.56 4.82
C ILE A 11 -15.27 13.78 6.18
N ASN A 12 -15.11 14.96 6.77
CA ASN A 12 -15.73 15.29 8.06
C ASN A 12 -17.26 15.44 7.96
N SER A 13 -17.79 15.80 6.79
CA SER A 13 -19.23 15.93 6.57
C SER A 13 -19.94 14.58 6.35
N ARG A 14 -19.20 13.51 6.04
CA ARG A 14 -19.78 12.19 5.80
C ARG A 14 -19.88 11.41 7.11
N PRO A 15 -21.07 10.87 7.47
CA PRO A 15 -21.19 10.00 8.62
C PRO A 15 -20.39 8.71 8.36
N PHE A 16 -19.27 8.56 9.07
CA PHE A 16 -18.42 7.38 8.98
C PHE A 16 -19.14 6.17 9.59
N GLN A 17 -19.73 5.32 8.74
CA GLN A 17 -20.40 4.09 9.17
C GLN A 17 -19.40 2.94 9.14
N ILE A 18 -18.91 2.53 10.31
CA ILE A 18 -18.12 1.30 10.44
C ILE A 18 -19.09 0.12 10.60
N PRO A 19 -19.10 -0.86 9.68
CA PRO A 19 -19.92 -2.06 9.83
C PRO A 19 -19.62 -2.74 11.18
N ASN A 20 -20.66 -3.17 11.90
CA ASN A 20 -20.60 -3.86 13.20
C ASN A 20 -20.17 -3.04 14.45
N THR A 21 -20.36 -1.72 14.46
CA THR A 21 -20.15 -0.90 15.68
C THR A 21 -21.48 -0.46 16.30
N SER A 22 -21.56 -0.43 17.64
CA SER A 22 -22.79 0.00 18.33
C SER A 22 -23.04 1.50 18.12
N SER A 23 -24.31 1.93 18.10
CA SER A 23 -24.71 3.33 17.88
C SER A 23 -24.00 4.31 18.82
N THR A 24 -23.72 3.90 20.05
CA THR A 24 -22.98 4.68 21.06
C THR A 24 -21.49 4.83 20.74
N GLN A 25 -20.87 3.84 20.08
CA GLN A 25 -19.48 3.92 19.63
C GLN A 25 -19.35 4.76 18.37
N GLN A 26 -20.31 4.66 17.44
CA GLN A 26 -20.35 5.50 16.24
C GLN A 26 -20.49 6.98 16.57
N LEU A 27 -21.32 7.34 17.56
CA LEU A 27 -21.46 8.73 18.03
C LEU A 27 -20.16 9.27 18.64
N LYS A 28 -19.42 8.46 19.41
CA LYS A 28 -18.11 8.86 19.97
C LYS A 28 -17.01 9.03 18.91
N ILE A 29 -17.09 8.27 17.83
CA ILE A 29 -16.14 8.34 16.72
C ILE A 29 -16.48 9.54 15.82
N GLY A 30 -17.77 9.75 15.51
CA GLY A 30 -18.24 10.90 14.72
C GLY A 30 -18.07 12.25 15.41
N SER A 31 -18.02 12.28 16.76
CA SER A 31 -17.73 13.51 17.52
C SER A 31 -16.23 13.87 17.58
N LYS A 32 -15.33 12.96 17.20
CA LYS A 32 -13.90 13.27 17.08
C LYS A 32 -13.64 13.81 15.68
N GLN A 33 -13.49 15.12 15.56
CA GLN A 33 -12.91 15.71 14.36
C GLN A 33 -11.53 15.07 14.15
N PHE A 34 -11.39 14.32 13.06
CA PHE A 34 -10.09 13.83 12.64
C PHE A 34 -9.33 15.03 12.06
N GLU A 35 -8.67 15.77 12.93
CA GLU A 35 -7.72 16.79 12.50
C GLU A 35 -6.46 16.09 12.00
N PHE A 36 -6.51 15.64 10.74
CA PHE A 36 -5.31 15.21 10.04
C PHE A 36 -4.37 16.40 9.90
N THR A 37 -3.20 16.29 10.50
CA THR A 37 -2.17 17.30 10.35
C THR A 37 -1.64 17.28 8.90
N ASN A 38 -1.01 18.37 8.46
CA ASN A 38 -0.35 18.39 7.14
C ASN A 38 0.66 17.25 6.97
N ASN A 39 1.26 16.78 8.07
CA ASN A 39 2.18 15.65 8.06
C ASN A 39 1.44 14.32 7.77
N ASP A 40 0.24 14.12 8.32
CA ASP A 40 -0.55 12.92 8.07
C ASP A 40 -1.01 12.85 6.60
N TRP A 41 -1.39 13.99 6.03
CA TRP A 41 -1.70 14.07 4.60
C TRP A 41 -0.48 13.75 3.74
N SER A 42 0.70 14.25 4.09
CA SER A 42 1.95 13.89 3.40
C SER A 42 2.21 12.38 3.47
N ARG A 43 1.98 11.76 4.63
CA ARG A 43 2.13 10.30 4.80
C ARG A 43 1.12 9.49 3.99
N ILE A 44 -0.11 9.97 3.87
CA ILE A 44 -1.15 9.33 3.05
C ILE A 44 -0.77 9.42 1.56
N VAL A 45 -0.26 10.57 1.11
CA VAL A 45 0.25 10.73 -0.25
C VAL A 45 1.42 9.78 -0.51
N ASP A 46 2.39 9.74 0.41
CA ASP A 46 3.54 8.83 0.35
C ASP A 46 3.10 7.36 0.29
N LEU A 47 2.10 6.97 1.10
CA LEU A 47 1.53 5.63 1.10
C LEU A 47 0.87 5.30 -0.24
N HIS A 48 0.07 6.23 -0.77
CA HIS A 48 -0.59 6.07 -2.06
C HIS A 48 0.42 5.90 -3.21
N GLU A 49 1.49 6.69 -3.23
CA GLU A 49 2.54 6.57 -4.24
C GLU A 49 3.27 5.21 -4.16
N ILE A 50 3.49 4.68 -2.95
CA ILE A 50 4.06 3.33 -2.77
C ILE A 50 3.12 2.23 -3.23
N LEU A 51 1.81 2.37 -3.05
CA LEU A 51 0.84 1.33 -3.41
C LEU A 51 0.52 1.27 -4.91
N LYS A 52 0.68 2.36 -5.66
CA LYS A 52 0.41 2.40 -7.11
C LYS A 52 1.11 1.28 -7.89
N PRO A 53 2.44 1.06 -7.75
CA PRO A 53 3.12 -0.06 -8.41
C PRO A 53 2.54 -1.42 -8.07
N PHE A 54 2.14 -1.66 -6.81
CA PHE A 54 1.55 -2.93 -6.39
C PHE A 54 0.15 -3.15 -6.98
N MET A 55 -0.64 -2.08 -7.11
CA MET A 55 -1.94 -2.17 -7.77
C MET A 55 -1.77 -2.48 -9.27
N ALA A 56 -0.80 -1.83 -9.94
CA ALA A 56 -0.47 -2.13 -11.33
C ALA A 56 0.02 -3.58 -11.50
N ALA A 57 0.88 -4.05 -10.60
CA ALA A 57 1.34 -5.44 -10.54
C ALA A 57 0.17 -6.42 -10.38
N THR A 58 -0.72 -6.16 -9.43
CA THR A 58 -1.90 -6.98 -9.16
C THR A 58 -2.82 -7.04 -10.37
N ASN A 59 -3.08 -5.92 -11.03
CA ASN A 59 -3.90 -5.87 -12.24
C ASN A 59 -3.26 -6.64 -13.40
N THR A 60 -1.93 -6.57 -13.52
CA THR A 60 -1.18 -7.28 -14.56
C THR A 60 -1.23 -8.79 -14.32
N ILE A 61 -1.05 -9.24 -13.08
CA ILE A 61 -1.09 -10.66 -12.71
C ILE A 61 -2.53 -11.20 -12.74
N SER A 62 -3.52 -10.39 -12.40
CA SER A 62 -4.94 -10.79 -12.35
C SER A 62 -5.65 -10.65 -13.69
N ALA A 63 -4.94 -10.25 -14.75
CA ALA A 63 -5.53 -10.14 -16.08
C ALA A 63 -6.05 -11.51 -16.54
N LYS A 64 -7.34 -11.56 -16.93
CA LYS A 64 -8.07 -12.78 -17.31
C LYS A 64 -7.40 -13.62 -18.41
N ASN A 65 -6.55 -12.99 -19.22
CA ASN A 65 -5.78 -13.65 -20.26
C ASN A 65 -4.38 -13.91 -19.72
N TYR A 66 -4.23 -15.00 -18.96
CA TYR A 66 -2.99 -15.61 -18.46
C TYR A 66 -1.81 -14.65 -18.23
N PRO A 67 -1.44 -14.31 -16.98
CA PRO A 67 -0.08 -13.86 -16.76
C PRO A 67 0.85 -14.99 -17.23
N THR A 68 1.59 -14.74 -18.30
CA THR A 68 2.69 -15.62 -18.66
C THR A 68 3.65 -15.64 -17.47
N LEU A 69 4.30 -16.77 -17.19
CA LEU A 69 5.31 -16.86 -16.13
C LEU A 69 6.35 -15.73 -16.24
N ALA A 70 6.67 -15.34 -17.48
CA ALA A 70 7.49 -14.18 -17.82
C ALA A 70 6.89 -12.83 -17.35
N ALA A 71 5.59 -12.60 -17.52
CA ALA A 71 4.92 -11.40 -17.01
C ALA A 71 4.98 -11.32 -15.48
N SER A 72 4.72 -12.43 -14.78
CA SER A 72 4.84 -12.51 -13.32
C SER A 72 6.26 -12.21 -12.85
N TYR A 73 7.27 -12.77 -13.52
CA TYR A 73 8.68 -12.51 -13.20
C TYR A 73 9.07 -11.05 -13.45
N ASN A 74 8.66 -10.47 -14.59
CA ASN A 74 8.92 -9.07 -14.90
C ASN A 74 8.27 -8.12 -13.89
N VAL A 75 7.05 -8.41 -13.47
CA VAL A 75 6.34 -7.64 -12.44
C VAL A 75 7.06 -7.72 -11.10
N GLN A 76 7.51 -8.91 -10.69
CA GLN A 76 8.31 -9.08 -9.47
C GLN A 76 9.62 -8.29 -9.53
N TYR A 77 10.35 -8.38 -10.65
CA TYR A 77 11.59 -7.63 -10.86
C TYR A 77 11.36 -6.12 -10.79
N ALA A 78 10.32 -5.61 -11.46
CA ALA A 78 9.98 -4.19 -11.44
C ALA A 78 9.63 -3.69 -10.03
N LEU A 79 8.87 -4.47 -9.26
CA LEU A 79 8.55 -4.14 -7.86
C LEU A 79 9.80 -4.14 -6.98
N ARG A 80 10.64 -5.17 -7.09
CA ARG A 80 11.91 -5.25 -6.35
C ARG A 80 12.82 -4.06 -6.67
N TYR A 81 12.95 -3.72 -7.95
CA TYR A 81 13.71 -2.56 -8.39
C TYR A 81 13.15 -1.27 -7.79
N PHE A 82 11.84 -1.06 -7.86
CA PHE A 82 11.16 0.11 -7.27
C PHE A 82 11.42 0.25 -5.77
N LEU A 83 11.33 -0.86 -5.02
CA LEU A 83 11.56 -0.87 -3.57
C LEU A 83 13.02 -0.65 -3.21
N SER A 84 13.97 -1.17 -4.01
CA SER A 84 15.40 -0.97 -3.80
C SER A 84 15.89 0.42 -4.18
N LYS A 85 15.19 1.10 -5.08
CA LYS A 85 15.59 2.41 -5.60
C LYS A 85 15.10 3.51 -4.66
N THR A 86 16.04 4.18 -4.02
CA THR A 86 15.79 5.39 -3.25
C THR A 86 16.14 6.62 -4.09
N SER A 87 15.23 7.59 -4.13
CA SER A 87 15.50 8.89 -4.76
C SER A 87 15.99 9.88 -3.70
N GLU A 88 16.80 10.86 -4.10
CA GLU A 88 17.20 11.97 -3.22
C GLU A 88 16.00 12.79 -2.75
N GLY A 89 14.93 12.85 -3.56
CA GLY A 89 13.67 13.51 -3.22
C GLY A 89 12.70 12.70 -2.34
N ASP A 90 13.03 11.45 -2.01
CA ASP A 90 12.14 10.60 -1.20
C ASP A 90 12.19 11.03 0.28
N SER A 91 11.01 11.13 0.92
CA SER A 91 10.92 11.43 2.37
C SER A 91 11.53 10.31 3.21
N VAL A 92 11.99 10.63 4.43
CA VAL A 92 12.55 9.62 5.35
C VAL A 92 11.52 8.52 5.65
N TRP A 93 10.25 8.91 5.81
CA TRP A 93 9.13 8.00 5.98
C TRP A 93 8.97 7.06 4.78
N PHE A 94 9.00 7.61 3.56
CA PHE A 94 8.87 6.85 2.32
C PHE A 94 10.03 5.85 2.12
N LYS A 95 11.26 6.25 2.45
CA LYS A 95 12.44 5.36 2.44
C LYS A 95 12.30 4.22 3.44
N SER A 96 11.87 4.52 4.67
CA SER A 96 11.63 3.51 5.70
C SER A 96 10.54 2.52 5.28
N LEU A 97 9.45 3.02 4.70
CA LEU A 97 8.35 2.20 4.22
C LEU A 97 8.78 1.28 3.05
N LYS A 98 9.55 1.79 2.08
CA LYS A 98 10.16 0.98 1.02
C LYS A 98 11.04 -0.13 1.58
N SER A 99 11.90 0.19 2.55
CA SER A 99 12.80 -0.79 3.18
C SER A 99 12.03 -1.90 3.89
N ALA A 100 11.00 -1.55 4.67
CA ALA A 100 10.17 -2.52 5.37
C ALA A 100 9.40 -3.41 4.38
N LEU A 101 8.88 -2.83 3.30
CA LEU A 101 8.21 -3.58 2.24
C LEU A 101 9.16 -4.50 1.48
N LEU A 102 10.40 -4.06 1.22
CA LEU A 102 11.43 -4.87 0.58
C LEU A 102 11.76 -6.09 1.43
N GLU A 103 11.91 -5.92 2.74
CA GLU A 103 12.12 -7.03 3.67
C GLU A 103 10.97 -8.04 3.61
N LYS A 104 9.72 -7.57 3.67
CA LYS A 104 8.54 -8.45 3.53
C LYS A 104 8.45 -9.10 2.17
N PHE A 105 8.86 -8.40 1.11
CA PHE A 105 8.89 -8.93 -0.25
C PHE A 105 9.89 -10.09 -0.36
N HIS A 106 11.09 -9.94 0.21
CA HIS A 106 12.09 -11.01 0.30
C HIS A 106 11.58 -12.23 1.07
N LEU A 107 11.00 -12.02 2.26
CA LEU A 107 10.44 -13.13 3.04
C LEU A 107 9.33 -13.88 2.27
N TYR A 108 8.48 -13.16 1.54
CA TYR A 108 7.37 -13.79 0.84
C TYR A 108 7.78 -14.50 -0.45
N PHE A 109 8.70 -13.93 -1.22
CA PHE A 109 9.09 -14.47 -2.52
C PHE A 109 10.33 -15.37 -2.41
N ASP A 110 11.36 -15.02 -1.65
CA ASP A 110 12.60 -15.81 -1.60
C ASP A 110 12.45 -17.04 -0.69
N GLU A 111 11.85 -16.92 0.51
CA GLU A 111 11.73 -18.09 1.43
C GLU A 111 10.63 -19.09 1.04
N LYS A 112 9.52 -18.62 0.45
CA LYS A 112 8.43 -19.53 0.05
C LYS A 112 8.68 -20.24 -1.28
N ILE A 113 9.47 -19.66 -2.19
CA ILE A 113 9.85 -20.35 -3.43
C ILE A 113 10.77 -21.53 -3.11
N ASP A 114 11.72 -21.38 -2.18
CA ASP A 114 12.61 -22.46 -1.73
C ASP A 114 11.86 -23.62 -1.07
N GLN A 115 10.82 -23.34 -0.28
CA GLN A 115 9.95 -24.38 0.29
C GLN A 115 9.11 -25.11 -0.76
N HIS A 116 8.65 -24.41 -1.80
CA HIS A 116 7.86 -25.03 -2.88
C HIS A 116 8.73 -25.92 -3.79
N GLN A 117 9.97 -25.51 -4.08
CA GLN A 117 10.90 -26.34 -4.88
C GLN A 117 11.38 -27.60 -4.12
N LYS A 118 11.56 -27.52 -2.80
CA LYS A 118 11.88 -28.70 -1.98
C LYS A 118 10.77 -29.75 -1.97
N ASN A 119 9.50 -29.34 -2.02
CA ASN A 119 8.36 -30.25 -1.96
C ASN A 119 8.01 -30.90 -3.31
N ILE A 120 8.49 -30.35 -4.43
CA ILE A 120 8.28 -30.91 -5.79
C ILE A 120 9.39 -31.91 -6.17
N SER A 121 10.50 -31.94 -5.42
CA SER A 121 11.66 -32.80 -5.67
C SER A 121 11.66 -34.13 -4.88
N VAL A 122 10.50 -34.55 -4.35
CA VAL A 122 10.31 -35.83 -3.63
C VAL A 122 9.39 -36.75 -4.42
#